data_AF-A0A1M5SGF7-F1
#
_entry.id   AF-A0A1M5SGF7-F1
#
_cell.length_a   1.000
_cell.length_b   1.000
_cell.length_c   1.000
_cell.angle_alpha   90.00
_cell.angle_beta   90.00
_cell.angle_gamma   90.00
#
_symmetry.space_group_name_H-M   'P 1'
#
loop_
_entity.id
_entity.type
_entity.pdbx_description
1 polymer ?
#
loop_
_entity_poly.entity_id
_entity_poly.type
_entity_poly.pdbx_seq_one_letter_code
_entity_poly.pdbx_strand_id
1 'polypeptide(L)'
;MGELASALDALSAVDLDELGDAELLDRARKLVAAAHRVHAELTRVVRRSDVRGASEHDGARTVGGWLRGVPRISGAWAGDLVRHGRALEWLPATA
;
A
#
# COMPACT_ATOMS: atom_id res chain seq x y z
N MET A 1 -4.25 -10.80 -6.89
CA MET A 1 -5.13 -9.61 -6.98
C MET A 1 -6.61 -9.96 -6.91
N GLY A 2 -7.11 -11.00 -7.62
CA GLY A 2 -8.54 -11.36 -7.58
C GLY A 2 -9.09 -11.68 -6.18
N GLU A 3 -8.40 -12.51 -5.39
CA GLU A 3 -8.82 -12.79 -4.00
C GLU A 3 -8.82 -11.53 -3.12
N LEU A 4 -7.82 -10.65 -3.28
CA LEU A 4 -7.78 -9.37 -2.56
C LEU A 4 -8.95 -8.47 -2.95
N ALA A 5 -9.30 -8.39 -4.24
CA ALA A 5 -10.46 -7.63 -4.70
C ALA A 5 -11.75 -8.18 -4.09
N SER A 6 -11.96 -9.50 -4.14
CA SER A 6 -13.12 -10.15 -3.53
C SER A 6 -13.21 -9.90 -2.01
N ALA A 7 -12.07 -9.90 -1.31
CA ALA A 7 -12.04 -9.57 0.11
C ALA A 7 -12.39 -8.10 0.39
N LEU A 8 -11.94 -7.17 -0.46
CA LEU A 8 -12.31 -5.75 -0.37
C LEU A 8 -13.81 -5.56 -0.66
N ASP A 9 -14.37 -6.24 -1.65
CA ASP A 9 -15.80 -6.20 -1.95
C ASP A 9 -16.63 -6.69 -0.75
N ALA A 10 -16.19 -7.79 -0.11
CA ALA A 10 -16.83 -8.30 1.11
C ALA A 10 -16.72 -7.31 2.28
N LEU A 11 -15.63 -6.54 2.40
CA LEU A 11 -15.51 -5.50 3.41
C LEU A 11 -16.46 -4.32 3.15
N SER A 12 -16.68 -3.97 1.87
CA SER A 12 -17.58 -2.90 1.45
C SER A 12 -19.06 -3.27 1.52
N ALA A 13 -19.39 -4.57 1.52
CA ALA A 13 -20.77 -5.04 1.64
C ALA A 13 -21.35 -4.96 3.06
N VAL A 14 -20.52 -4.65 4.07
CA VAL A 14 -20.96 -4.52 5.47
C VAL A 14 -21.61 -3.16 5.68
N ASP A 15 -22.85 -3.13 6.15
CA ASP A 15 -23.50 -1.92 6.63
C ASP A 15 -22.88 -1.50 7.97
N LEU A 16 -22.26 -0.32 8.00
CA LEU A 16 -21.59 0.19 9.20
C LEU A 16 -22.57 0.81 10.20
N ASP A 17 -23.77 1.21 9.75
CA ASP A 17 -24.79 1.82 10.62
C ASP A 17 -25.49 0.78 11.51
N GLU A 18 -25.41 -0.50 11.14
CA GLU A 18 -25.92 -1.62 11.95
C GLU A 18 -24.92 -2.09 13.04
N LEU A 19 -23.67 -1.62 13.00
CA LEU A 19 -22.64 -2.03 13.95
C LEU A 19 -22.67 -1.15 15.21
N GLY A 20 -22.52 -1.78 16.38
CA GLY A 20 -22.33 -1.04 17.63
C GLY A 20 -20.93 -0.39 17.71
N ASP A 21 -20.78 0.66 18.52
CA ASP A 21 -19.53 1.42 18.68
C ASP A 21 -18.29 0.54 18.95
N ALA A 22 -18.42 -0.45 19.83
CA ALA A 22 -17.31 -1.35 20.16
C ALA A 22 -16.89 -2.22 18.97
N GLU A 23 -17.86 -2.64 18.15
CA GLU A 23 -17.62 -3.42 16.94
C GLU A 23 -16.98 -2.58 15.84
N LEU A 24 -17.41 -1.32 15.68
CA LEU A 24 -16.80 -0.36 14.77
C LEU A 24 -15.31 -0.14 15.11
N LEU A 25 -15.00 0.11 16.38
CA LEU A 25 -13.62 0.31 16.82
C LEU A 25 -12.78 -0.97 16.66
N ASP A 26 -13.35 -2.14 16.94
CA ASP A 26 -12.64 -3.41 16.72
C ASP A 26 -12.35 -3.67 15.23
N ARG A 27 -13.33 -3.41 14.38
CA ARG A 27 -13.20 -3.47 12.92
C ARG A 27 -12.10 -2.52 12.44
N ALA A 28 -12.09 -1.27 12.91
CA ALA A 28 -11.07 -0.29 12.56
C ALA A 28 -9.66 -0.76 12.92
N ARG A 29 -9.45 -1.33 14.12
CA ARG A 29 -8.15 -1.91 14.53
C ARG A 29 -7.69 -3.00 13.58
N LYS A 30 -8.57 -3.91 13.19
CA LYS A 30 -8.27 -5.00 12.25
C LYS A 30 -7.94 -4.45 10.86
N LEU A 31 -8.69 -3.46 10.37
CA LEU A 31 -8.46 -2.82 9.08
C LEU A 31 -7.14 -2.05 9.03
N VAL A 32 -6.75 -1.36 10.10
CA VAL A 32 -5.43 -0.70 10.18
C VAL A 32 -4.30 -1.72 10.05
N ALA A 33 -4.40 -2.86 10.75
CA ALA A 33 -3.41 -3.93 10.62
C ALA A 33 -3.36 -4.49 9.18
N ALA A 34 -4.51 -4.69 8.54
CA ALA A 34 -4.57 -5.13 7.14
C ALA A 34 -3.98 -4.08 6.19
N ALA A 35 -4.30 -2.79 6.36
CA ALA A 35 -3.78 -1.69 5.58
C ALA A 35 -2.26 -1.58 5.71
N HIS A 36 -1.70 -1.76 6.91
CA HIS A 36 -0.25 -1.81 7.11
C HIS A 36 0.41 -2.96 6.35
N ARG A 37 -0.21 -4.14 6.31
CA ARG A 37 0.30 -5.28 5.52
C ARG A 37 0.30 -4.97 4.03
N VAL A 38 -0.80 -4.42 3.50
CA VAL A 38 -0.89 -4.01 2.10
C VAL A 38 0.13 -2.92 1.77
N HIS A 39 0.31 -1.94 2.66
CA HIS A 39 1.28 -0.87 2.48
C HIS A 39 2.72 -1.40 2.51
N ALA A 40 3.03 -2.37 3.38
CA ALA A 40 4.33 -3.03 3.41
C ALA A 40 4.63 -3.76 2.10
N GLU A 41 3.65 -4.51 1.57
CA GLU A 41 3.79 -5.17 0.26
C GLU A 41 3.95 -4.17 -0.88
N LEU A 42 3.15 -3.10 -0.90
CA LEU A 42 3.31 -2.01 -1.87
C LEU A 42 4.71 -1.38 -1.80
N THR A 43 5.23 -1.15 -0.60
CA THR A 43 6.58 -0.62 -0.38
C THR A 43 7.64 -1.55 -0.95
N ARG A 44 7.51 -2.88 -0.74
CA ARG A 44 8.41 -3.89 -1.32
C ARG A 44 8.36 -3.88 -2.85
N VAL A 45 7.17 -3.82 -3.44
CA VAL A 45 6.99 -3.74 -4.91
C VAL A 45 7.61 -2.45 -5.45
N VAL A 46 7.32 -1.30 -4.86
CA VAL A 46 7.91 0.00 -5.23
C VAL A 46 9.43 -0.06 -5.18
N ARG A 47 10.02 -0.65 -4.13
CA ARG A 47 11.47 -0.80 -4.03
C ARG A 47 12.02 -1.67 -5.15
N ARG A 48 11.40 -2.82 -5.44
CA ARG A 48 11.84 -3.71 -6.51
C ARG A 48 11.71 -3.04 -7.88
N SER A 49 10.68 -2.24 -8.10
CA SER A 49 10.52 -1.43 -9.31
C SER A 49 11.60 -0.36 -9.42
N ASP A 50 11.97 0.31 -8.32
CA ASP A 50 12.99 1.37 -8.28
C ASP A 50 14.37 0.80 -8.63
N VAL A 51 14.74 -0.33 -8.00
CA VAL A 51 16.01 -1.04 -8.27
C VAL A 51 16.12 -1.52 -9.72
N ARG A 52 14.99 -1.93 -10.33
CA ARG A 52 14.96 -2.45 -11.70
C ARG A 52 14.82 -1.37 -12.78
N GLY A 53 14.57 -0.12 -12.40
CA GLY A 53 14.17 0.92 -13.36
C GLY A 53 12.82 0.63 -14.04
N ALA A 54 11.93 -0.15 -13.41
CA ALA A 54 10.71 -0.65 -14.05
C ALA A 54 9.74 0.46 -14.50
N SER A 55 9.87 1.67 -13.96
CA SER A 55 9.10 2.84 -14.39
C SER A 55 9.35 3.24 -15.84
N GLU A 56 10.49 2.85 -16.42
CA GLU A 56 10.83 3.13 -17.82
C GLU A 56 9.87 2.45 -18.80
N HIS A 57 9.25 1.33 -18.41
CA HIS A 57 8.22 0.66 -19.21
C HIS A 57 7.08 1.61 -19.57
N ASP A 58 6.71 2.49 -18.64
CA ASP A 58 5.66 3.49 -18.81
C ASP A 58 6.23 4.90 -19.12
N GLY A 59 7.50 4.98 -19.54
CA GLY A 59 8.16 6.24 -19.93
C GLY A 59 8.53 7.17 -18.77
N ALA A 60 8.42 6.72 -17.53
CA ALA A 60 8.75 7.51 -16.35
C ALA A 60 10.22 7.31 -15.92
N ARG A 61 10.95 8.42 -15.75
CA ARG A 61 12.38 8.43 -15.37
C ARG A 61 12.67 7.88 -13.96
N THR A 62 11.69 7.91 -13.07
CA THR A 62 11.83 7.41 -11.69
C THR A 62 10.51 6.79 -11.24
N VAL A 63 10.57 5.82 -10.32
CA VAL A 63 9.34 5.25 -9.73
C VAL A 63 8.55 6.29 -8.94
N GLY A 64 9.20 7.25 -8.30
CA GLY A 64 8.51 8.36 -7.64
C GLY A 64 7.77 9.28 -8.63
N GLY A 65 8.30 9.45 -9.86
CA GLY A 65 7.59 10.13 -10.95
C GLY A 65 6.43 9.31 -11.47
N TRP A 66 6.66 8.00 -11.67
CA TRP A 66 5.64 7.05 -12.09
C TRP A 66 4.44 7.02 -11.13
N LEU A 67 4.67 6.89 -9.83
CA LEU A 67 3.63 6.87 -8.80
C LEU A 67 2.72 8.12 -8.82
N ARG A 68 3.30 9.30 -9.08
CA ARG A 68 2.54 10.55 -9.16
C ARG A 68 1.79 10.71 -10.48
N GLY A 69 2.28 10.10 -11.57
CA GLY A 69 1.71 10.24 -12.90
C GLY A 69 0.66 9.17 -13.23
N VAL A 70 0.97 7.90 -12.98
CA VAL A 70 0.18 6.75 -13.42
C VAL A 70 -0.90 6.38 -12.39
N PRO A 71 -0.58 5.92 -11.16
CA PRO A 71 -1.60 5.73 -10.13
C PRO A 71 -2.06 7.05 -9.47
N ARG A 72 -1.42 8.19 -9.81
CA ARG A 72 -1.81 9.54 -9.35
C ARG A 72 -1.92 9.71 -7.84
N ILE A 73 -1.02 9.07 -7.10
CA ILE A 73 -0.96 9.24 -5.65
C ILE A 73 -0.28 10.57 -5.27
N SER A 74 -0.52 11.06 -4.05
CA SER A 74 0.06 12.32 -3.59
C SER A 74 1.59 12.27 -3.58
N GLY A 75 2.22 13.43 -3.79
CA GLY A 75 3.68 13.51 -3.80
C GLY A 75 4.32 13.10 -2.47
N ALA A 76 3.69 13.43 -1.35
CA ALA A 76 4.14 13.02 -0.02
C ALA A 76 4.13 11.50 0.12
N TRP A 77 3.04 10.84 -0.23
CA TRP A 77 2.94 9.39 -0.11
C TRP A 77 3.88 8.66 -1.09
N ALA A 78 4.02 9.15 -2.32
CA ALA A 78 5.01 8.62 -3.26
C ALA A 78 6.45 8.73 -2.71
N GLY A 79 6.79 9.87 -2.11
CA GLY A 79 8.08 10.10 -1.46
C GLY A 79 8.31 9.14 -0.29
N ASP A 80 7.28 8.94 0.54
CA ASP A 80 7.32 8.02 1.67
C ASP A 80 7.54 6.57 1.23
N LEU A 81 6.83 6.09 0.20
CA LEU A 81 7.01 4.73 -0.33
C LEU A 81 8.43 4.49 -0.83
N VAL A 82 9.01 5.44 -1.59
CA VAL A 82 10.38 5.33 -2.08
C VAL A 82 11.38 5.38 -0.93
N ARG A 83 11.19 6.28 0.05
CA ARG A 83 12.08 6.41 1.22
C ARG A 83 12.02 5.17 2.11
N HIS A 84 10.83 4.69 2.45
CA HIS A 84 10.64 3.47 3.25
C HIS A 84 11.22 2.25 2.54
N GLY A 85 11.00 2.12 1.22
CA GLY A 85 11.57 1.04 0.42
C GLY A 85 13.10 1.01 0.47
N ARG A 86 13.75 2.17 0.41
CA ARG A 86 15.22 2.28 0.57
C ARG A 86 15.67 1.96 1.98
N ALA A 87 14.92 2.38 3.00
CA ALA A 87 15.24 2.09 4.39
C ALA A 87 15.17 0.59 4.71
N LEU A 88 14.20 -0.13 4.13
CA LEU A 88 14.02 -1.58 4.36
C LEU A 88 15.27 -2.41 4.04
N GLU A 89 16.10 -2.00 3.07
CA GLU A 89 17.35 -2.72 2.76
C GLU A 89 18.39 -2.65 3.87
N TRP A 90 18.27 -1.67 4.77
CA TRP A 90 19.19 -1.43 5.88
C TRP A 90 18.65 -1.92 7.22
N LEU A 91 17.40 -2.39 7.26
CA LEU A 91 16.78 -2.90 8.48
C LEU A 91 17.03 -4.41 8.62
N PRO A 92 17.23 -4.91 9.85
CA PRO A 92 17.36 -6.34 10.08
C PRO A 92 16.05 -7.07 9.69
N ALA A 93 16.17 -8.28 9.17
CA ALA A 93 15.01 -9.15 9.00
C ALA A 93 14.42 -9.47 10.37
N THR A 94 13.15 -9.13 10.57
CA THR A 94 12.39 -9.48 11.77
C THR A 94 11.46 -10.64 11.44
N ALA A 95 11.47 -11.68 12.27
CA ALA A 95 10.66 -12.89 12.14
C ALA A 95 9.17 -12.64 12.45
#